data_AF-A0A3D3VW73-F1
#
_entry.id   AF-A0A3D3VW73-F1
#
_cell.length_a   1.000
_cell.length_b   1.000
_cell.length_c   1.000
_cell.angle_alpha   90.00
_cell.angle_beta   90.00
_cell.angle_gamma   90.00
#
_symmetry.space_group_name_H-M   'P 1'
#
loop_
_entity.id
_entity.type
_entity.pdbx_description
1 polymer ?
#
loop_
_entity_poly.entity_id
_entity_poly.type
_entity_poly.pdbx_seq_one_letter_code
_entity_poly.pdbx_strand_id
1 'polypeptide(L)'
;MIKEEVYLINCDTSPFCPRGWEVLEHKKGGLLTWDPDEIRLYAPKRLLWVHKKKRIWGDISGYMVKKRIGNKFALNANILDYLLRYPKLIPEKWKNVSVYFFGTIYHCGYDEAVRCLVWDSSKWRSGYMPLNEDGSFWGDDNPIALLNCQK
;
A
#
# COMPACT_ATOMS: atom_id res chain seq x y z
N MET A 1 -16.39 -7.86 31.80
CA MET A 1 -16.63 -7.08 30.57
C MET A 1 -15.28 -6.66 30.02
N ILE A 2 -14.88 -7.20 28.87
CA ILE A 2 -13.67 -6.75 28.18
C ILE A 2 -14.10 -5.54 27.35
N LYS A 3 -13.46 -4.39 27.54
CA LYS A 3 -13.64 -3.23 26.65
C LYS A 3 -12.96 -3.59 25.33
N GLU A 4 -13.72 -3.65 24.25
CA GLU A 4 -13.15 -3.67 22.91
C GLU A 4 -12.50 -2.30 22.67
N GLU A 5 -11.18 -2.28 22.48
CA GLU A 5 -10.47 -1.08 22.06
C GLU A 5 -10.76 -0.85 20.58
N VAL A 6 -11.48 0.22 20.28
CA VAL A 6 -11.75 0.65 18.91
C VAL A 6 -10.61 1.57 18.46
N TYR A 7 -9.92 1.19 17.38
CA TYR A 7 -8.84 2.00 16.81
C TYR A 7 -9.36 2.79 15.61
N LEU A 8 -9.54 4.11 15.77
CA LEU A 8 -10.00 5.01 14.71
C LEU A 8 -8.82 5.77 14.10
N ILE A 9 -8.69 5.71 12.78
CA ILE A 9 -7.62 6.37 12.01
C ILE A 9 -8.26 7.45 11.13
N ASN A 10 -7.77 8.69 11.21
CA ASN A 10 -8.21 9.76 10.34
C ASN A 10 -7.44 9.74 9.00
N CYS A 11 -8.11 9.30 7.95
CA CYS A 11 -7.57 9.19 6.60
C CYS A 11 -7.63 10.51 5.81
N ASP A 12 -8.14 11.60 6.40
CA ASP A 12 -8.27 12.91 5.72
C ASP A 12 -7.20 13.92 6.11
N THR A 13 -6.43 13.63 7.18
CA THR A 13 -5.29 14.47 7.57
C THR A 13 -4.22 14.46 6.51
N SER A 14 -3.49 15.57 6.38
CA SER A 14 -2.30 15.61 5.53
C SER A 14 -1.34 14.47 5.90
N PRO A 15 -0.92 13.64 4.93
CA PRO A 15 -0.04 12.52 5.21
C PRO A 15 1.34 13.02 5.61
N PHE A 16 2.06 12.22 6.40
CA PHE A 16 3.46 12.49 6.68
C PHE A 16 4.24 12.53 5.36
N CYS A 17 4.95 13.63 5.13
CA CYS A 17 5.80 13.82 3.97
C CYS A 17 7.27 13.73 4.39
N PRO A 18 8.03 12.72 3.92
CA PRO A 18 9.46 12.65 4.17
C PRO A 18 10.19 13.90 3.66
N ARG A 19 11.33 14.24 4.28
CA ARG A 19 12.12 15.40 3.87
C ARG A 19 12.58 15.26 2.42
N GLY A 20 12.36 16.32 1.63
CA GLY A 20 12.72 16.37 0.21
C GLY A 20 11.76 15.63 -0.72
N TRP A 21 10.61 15.19 -0.20
CA TRP A 21 9.53 14.63 -0.99
C TRP A 21 8.38 15.63 -1.10
N GLU A 22 7.46 15.36 -2.02
CA GLU A 22 6.21 16.08 -2.15
C GLU A 22 5.04 15.10 -2.20
N VAL A 23 3.87 15.50 -1.71
CA VAL A 23 2.63 14.70 -1.84
C VAL A 23 1.95 15.10 -3.14
N LEU A 24 1.90 14.18 -4.12
CA LEU A 24 1.25 14.43 -5.41
C LEU A 24 -0.23 14.06 -5.38
N GLU A 25 -0.54 12.95 -4.74
CA GLU A 25 -1.92 12.44 -4.65
C GLU A 25 -2.16 11.89 -3.25
N HIS A 26 -3.30 12.22 -2.66
CA HIS A 26 -3.73 11.66 -1.39
C HIS A 26 -5.24 11.38 -1.43
N LYS A 27 -5.60 10.11 -1.42
CA LYS A 27 -6.97 9.64 -1.39
C LYS A 27 -7.48 9.71 0.05
N LYS A 28 -8.33 10.70 0.29
CA LYS A 28 -9.10 10.85 1.53
C LYS A 28 -10.09 9.69 1.70
N GLY A 29 -10.42 9.38 2.95
CA GLY A 29 -11.21 8.20 3.30
C GLY A 29 -12.03 8.35 4.59
N GLY A 30 -12.08 9.54 5.17
CA GLY A 30 -12.76 9.82 6.42
C GLY A 30 -12.11 9.14 7.62
N LEU A 31 -12.94 8.77 8.61
CA LEU A 31 -12.51 7.96 9.75
C LEU A 31 -12.62 6.49 9.39
N LEU A 32 -11.50 5.77 9.48
CA LEU A 32 -11.45 4.32 9.30
C LEU A 32 -11.32 3.65 10.66
N THR A 33 -12.29 2.79 10.99
CA THR A 33 -12.12 1.82 12.09
C THR A 33 -11.15 0.75 11.63
N TRP A 34 -10.01 0.63 12.31
CA TRP A 34 -8.99 -0.35 11.98
C TRP A 34 -9.44 -1.74 12.40
N ASP A 35 -9.66 -2.58 11.39
CA ASP A 35 -9.81 -4.01 11.52
C ASP A 35 -8.92 -4.67 10.45
N PRO A 36 -7.88 -5.43 10.83
CA PRO A 36 -6.99 -6.07 9.87
C PRO A 36 -7.69 -7.14 9.00
N ASP A 37 -8.82 -7.69 9.43
CA ASP A 37 -9.56 -8.69 8.66
C ASP A 37 -10.43 -8.06 7.57
N GLU A 38 -10.75 -6.77 7.70
CA GLU A 38 -11.35 -5.96 6.63
C GLU A 38 -10.32 -5.46 5.59
N ILE A 39 -9.03 -5.77 5.77
CA ILE A 39 -7.98 -5.38 4.84
C ILE A 39 -7.61 -6.53 3.91
N ARG A 40 -7.83 -6.32 2.62
CA ARG A 40 -7.41 -7.24 1.56
C ARG A 40 -6.04 -6.83 1.01
N LEU A 41 -5.10 -7.77 1.05
CA LEU A 41 -3.83 -7.67 0.32
C LEU A 41 -4.03 -8.08 -1.14
N TYR A 42 -4.02 -7.10 -2.05
CA TYR A 42 -4.10 -7.33 -3.49
C TYR A 42 -2.72 -7.40 -4.12
N ALA A 43 -2.34 -8.58 -4.61
CA ALA A 43 -1.14 -8.76 -5.43
C ALA A 43 -1.49 -8.68 -6.93
N PRO A 44 -0.93 -7.73 -7.69
CA PRO A 44 -1.10 -7.70 -9.14
C PRO A 44 -0.34 -8.88 -9.77
N LYS A 45 -1.07 -9.78 -10.45
CA LYS A 45 -0.48 -10.93 -11.14
C LYS A 45 0.50 -10.47 -12.23
N ARG A 46 1.78 -10.90 -12.17
CA ARG A 46 2.92 -10.65 -13.11
C ARG A 46 2.75 -11.21 -14.53
N LEU A 47 1.53 -11.29 -15.03
CA LEU A 47 1.23 -11.91 -16.31
C LEU A 47 0.85 -10.83 -17.32
N LEU A 48 1.63 -10.75 -18.38
CA LEU A 48 1.32 -9.93 -19.54
C LEU A 48 0.76 -10.83 -20.66
N TRP A 49 -0.21 -10.29 -21.39
CA TRP A 49 -0.73 -10.90 -22.61
C TRP A 49 0.12 -10.43 -23.79
N VAL A 50 0.77 -11.35 -24.49
CA VAL A 50 1.33 -11.07 -25.81
C VAL A 50 0.39 -11.68 -26.84
N HIS A 51 -0.14 -10.83 -27.73
CA HIS A 51 -0.96 -11.19 -28.90
C HIS A 51 -1.96 -12.34 -28.64
N LYS A 52 -3.03 -12.04 -27.88
CA LYS A 52 -4.27 -12.82 -27.68
C LYS A 52 -4.16 -14.32 -27.32
N LYS A 53 -2.98 -14.95 -27.22
CA LYS A 53 -2.89 -16.42 -27.04
C LYS A 53 -1.73 -16.93 -26.18
N LYS A 54 -0.81 -16.09 -25.67
CA LYS A 54 0.26 -16.56 -24.76
C LYS A 54 0.45 -15.64 -23.56
N ARG A 55 0.42 -16.24 -22.35
CA ARG A 55 0.85 -15.59 -21.10
C ARG A 55 2.36 -15.73 -21.02
N ILE A 56 3.07 -14.60 -21.01
CA ILE A 56 4.47 -14.57 -20.60
C ILE A 56 4.56 -13.93 -19.22
N TRP A 57 5.58 -14.35 -18.47
CA TRP A 57 5.98 -13.61 -17.28
C TRP A 57 6.49 -12.25 -17.76
N GLY A 58 5.97 -11.19 -17.17
CA GLY A 58 6.30 -9.84 -17.59
C GLY A 58 6.20 -8.89 -16.42
N ASP A 59 7.15 -7.96 -16.39
CA ASP A 59 7.25 -6.97 -15.34
C ASP A 59 6.06 -6.02 -15.39
N ILE A 60 5.52 -5.70 -14.21
CA ILE A 60 4.41 -4.77 -14.07
C ILE A 60 4.97 -3.56 -13.36
N SER A 61 4.95 -2.42 -14.04
CA SER A 61 5.32 -1.12 -13.48
C SER A 61 4.30 -0.63 -12.46
N GLY A 62 4.72 0.28 -11.59
CA GLY A 62 3.82 0.86 -10.59
C GLY A 62 2.69 1.68 -11.23
N TYR A 63 2.93 2.31 -12.38
CA TYR A 63 1.88 2.95 -13.17
C TYR A 63 0.82 1.97 -13.68
N MET A 64 1.22 0.79 -14.17
CA MET A 64 0.26 -0.26 -14.54
C MET A 64 -0.55 -0.74 -13.33
N VAL A 65 0.11 -0.87 -12.18
CA VAL A 65 -0.58 -1.19 -10.92
C VAL A 65 -1.59 -0.12 -10.55
N LYS A 66 -1.19 1.16 -10.53
CA LYS A 66 -2.05 2.32 -10.26
C LYS A 66 -3.28 2.31 -11.17
N LYS A 67 -3.10 2.02 -12.46
CA LYS A 67 -4.22 1.88 -13.42
C LYS A 67 -5.13 0.68 -13.12
N ARG A 68 -4.58 -0.48 -12.73
CA ARG A 68 -5.35 -1.71 -12.41
C ARG A 68 -6.13 -1.60 -11.11
N ILE A 69 -5.61 -0.88 -10.12
CA ILE A 69 -6.36 -0.59 -8.90
C ILE A 69 -7.39 0.52 -9.13
N GLY A 70 -7.10 1.49 -10.00
CA GLY A 70 -8.02 2.57 -10.36
C GLY A 70 -8.56 3.31 -9.13
N ASN A 71 -9.88 3.41 -9.03
CA ASN A 71 -10.59 4.03 -7.90
C ASN A 71 -10.89 3.08 -6.74
N LYS A 72 -10.31 1.88 -6.71
CA LYS A 72 -10.46 0.99 -5.54
C LYS A 72 -9.96 1.71 -4.28
N PHE A 73 -10.51 1.30 -3.14
CA PHE A 73 -10.25 1.83 -1.81
C PHE A 73 -8.86 1.43 -1.30
N ALA A 74 -7.82 1.84 -2.03
CA ALA A 74 -6.44 1.69 -1.60
C ALA A 74 -6.22 2.50 -0.32
N LEU A 75 -5.68 1.84 0.69
CA LEU A 75 -5.35 2.50 1.95
C LEU A 75 -4.24 3.52 1.72
N ASN A 76 -4.32 4.65 2.44
CA ASN A 76 -3.40 5.77 2.29
C ASN A 76 -2.30 5.75 3.36
N ALA A 77 -1.33 6.66 3.26
CA ALA A 77 -0.16 6.67 4.13
C ALA A 77 -0.47 6.99 5.61
N ASN A 78 -1.63 7.58 5.94
CA ASN A 78 -1.99 7.83 7.34
C ASN A 78 -2.16 6.53 8.11
N ILE A 79 -2.67 5.49 7.44
CA ILE A 79 -2.82 4.15 8.02
C ILE A 79 -1.43 3.53 8.25
N LEU A 80 -0.52 3.64 7.29
CA LEU A 80 0.88 3.22 7.46
C LEU A 80 1.52 3.86 8.70
N ASP A 81 1.42 5.18 8.82
CA ASP A 81 2.05 5.92 9.92
C ASP A 81 1.41 5.58 11.28
N TYR A 82 0.10 5.36 11.30
CA TYR A 82 -0.59 4.88 12.50
C TYR A 82 -0.12 3.48 12.91
N LEU A 83 -0.02 2.55 11.97
CA LEU A 83 0.46 1.18 12.23
C LEU A 83 1.91 1.16 12.72
N LEU A 84 2.77 2.02 12.18
CA LEU A 84 4.15 2.17 12.66
C LEU A 84 4.22 2.71 14.08
N ARG A 85 3.25 3.53 14.51
CA ARG A 85 3.13 4.02 15.88
C ARG A 85 2.58 2.96 16.84
N TYR A 86 1.75 2.06 16.35
CA TYR A 86 1.12 0.99 17.13
C TYR A 86 1.37 -0.40 16.51
N PRO A 87 2.62 -0.91 16.54
CA PRO A 87 2.97 -2.09 15.74
C PRO A 87 2.26 -3.39 16.14
N LYS A 88 1.67 -3.44 17.34
CA LYS A 88 0.85 -4.57 17.82
C LYS A 88 -0.43 -4.78 17.00
N LEU A 89 -0.86 -3.76 16.25
CA LEU A 89 -2.05 -3.80 15.40
C LEU A 89 -1.79 -4.45 14.03
N ILE A 90 -0.51 -4.65 13.68
CA ILE A 90 -0.11 -5.18 12.39
C ILE A 90 -0.19 -6.71 12.44
N PRO A 91 -0.90 -7.36 11.50
CA PRO A 91 -0.95 -8.81 11.44
C PRO A 91 0.43 -9.45 11.25
N GLU A 92 0.76 -10.45 12.07
CA GLU A 92 1.99 -11.23 11.94
C GLU A 92 2.16 -11.85 10.54
N LYS A 93 1.03 -12.23 9.90
CA LYS A 93 1.00 -12.75 8.52
C LYS A 93 1.58 -11.78 7.47
N TRP A 94 1.73 -10.50 7.78
CA TRP A 94 2.30 -9.51 6.86
C TRP A 94 3.85 -9.47 6.87
N LYS A 95 4.52 -10.18 7.79
CA LYS A 95 5.99 -10.07 7.95
C LYS A 95 6.82 -10.51 6.75
N ASN A 96 6.26 -11.34 5.88
CA ASN A 96 6.97 -11.89 4.71
C ASN A 96 6.68 -11.13 3.41
N VAL A 97 5.97 -10.00 3.48
CA VAL A 97 5.61 -9.19 2.31
C VAL A 97 5.81 -7.71 2.59
N SER A 98 6.03 -6.93 1.53
CA SER A 98 6.04 -5.47 1.62
C SER A 98 4.63 -4.96 1.30
N VAL A 99 3.93 -4.40 2.29
CA VAL A 99 2.53 -3.97 2.12
C VAL A 99 2.48 -2.49 1.72
N TYR A 100 1.97 -2.21 0.52
CA TYR A 100 1.98 -0.87 -0.08
C TYR A 100 0.65 -0.12 0.09
N PHE A 101 0.76 1.18 0.39
CA PHE A 101 -0.36 2.08 0.66
C PHE A 101 -0.57 3.04 -0.51
N PHE A 102 -1.13 2.52 -1.61
CA PHE A 102 -1.35 3.26 -2.87
C PHE A 102 -2.37 4.41 -2.79
N GLY A 103 -3.03 4.60 -1.66
CA GLY A 103 -3.87 5.77 -1.41
C GLY A 103 -3.06 7.06 -1.25
N THR A 104 -1.73 7.03 -1.27
CA THR A 104 -0.90 8.24 -1.31
C THR A 104 0.27 8.06 -2.26
N ILE A 105 0.42 8.98 -3.21
CA ILE A 105 1.52 9.04 -4.16
C ILE A 105 2.40 10.23 -3.80
N TYR A 106 3.70 9.98 -3.75
CA TYR A 106 4.71 10.98 -3.48
C TYR A 106 5.56 11.23 -4.71
N HIS A 107 6.13 12.42 -4.82
CA HIS A 107 7.29 12.69 -5.65
C HIS A 107 8.55 12.56 -4.79
N CYS A 108 9.52 11.77 -5.24
CA CYS A 108 10.79 11.57 -4.57
C CYS A 108 11.93 11.68 -5.59
N GLY A 109 12.56 12.86 -5.66
CA GLY A 109 13.64 13.11 -6.61
C GLY A 109 13.10 13.18 -8.04
N TYR A 110 13.35 12.14 -8.86
CA TYR A 110 12.89 12.08 -10.25
C TYR A 110 11.70 11.14 -10.47
N ASP A 111 11.27 10.41 -9.44
CA ASP A 111 10.26 9.36 -9.56
C ASP A 111 9.01 9.66 -8.72
N GLU A 112 7.86 9.17 -9.18
CA GLU A 112 6.70 8.96 -8.30
C GLU A 112 6.93 7.71 -7.45
N ALA A 113 6.50 7.71 -6.19
CA ALA A 113 6.67 6.59 -5.29
C ALA A 113 5.48 6.41 -4.35
N VAL A 114 5.31 5.19 -3.86
CA VAL A 114 4.39 4.84 -2.78
C VAL A 114 5.18 4.33 -1.59
N ARG A 115 4.70 4.64 -0.38
CA ARG A 115 5.28 4.11 0.86
C ARG A 115 4.71 2.72 1.18
N CYS A 116 5.51 1.92 1.87
CA CYS A 116 5.13 0.60 2.33
C CYS A 116 5.50 0.33 3.78
N LEU A 117 4.84 -0.67 4.34
CA LEU A 117 5.18 -1.30 5.61
C LEU A 117 6.02 -2.55 5.31
N VAL A 118 7.18 -2.66 5.96
CA VAL A 118 8.10 -3.80 5.81
C VAL A 118 8.57 -4.30 7.17
N TRP A 119 8.80 -5.61 7.28
CA TRP A 119 9.43 -6.21 8.46
C TRP A 119 10.92 -6.41 8.23
N ASP A 120 11.77 -5.84 9.09
CA ASP A 120 13.22 -5.85 8.91
C ASP A 120 13.97 -6.98 9.65
N SER A 121 13.29 -8.10 9.90
CA SER A 121 13.63 -9.19 10.85
C SER A 121 13.37 -8.92 12.33
N SER A 122 13.33 -7.64 12.77
CA SER A 122 13.26 -7.29 14.20
C SER A 122 12.13 -6.31 14.55
N LYS A 123 11.72 -5.46 13.61
CA LYS A 123 10.72 -4.42 13.77
C LYS A 123 10.09 -4.04 12.44
N TRP A 124 8.93 -3.43 12.53
CA TRP A 124 8.26 -2.79 11.41
C TRP A 124 8.94 -1.47 11.04
N ARG A 125 9.12 -1.22 9.75
CA ARG A 125 9.66 0.03 9.19
C ARG A 125 8.81 0.52 8.04
N SER A 126 8.93 1.82 7.77
CA SER A 126 8.50 2.38 6.48
C SER A 126 9.57 2.09 5.43
N GLY A 127 9.14 1.64 4.26
CA GLY A 127 9.91 1.66 3.02
C GLY A 127 9.19 2.46 1.95
N TYR A 128 9.67 2.35 0.71
CA TYR A 128 9.00 2.87 -0.48
C TYR A 128 9.39 2.10 -1.73
N MET A 129 8.59 2.24 -2.79
CA MET A 129 8.90 1.73 -4.12
C MET A 129 8.54 2.80 -5.16
N PRO A 130 9.45 3.10 -6.11
CA PRO A 130 9.13 3.93 -7.26
C PRO A 130 8.02 3.30 -8.14
N LEU A 131 7.30 4.14 -8.87
CA LEU A 131 6.24 3.72 -9.79
C LEU A 131 6.73 3.58 -11.24
N ASN A 132 7.98 3.96 -11.49
CA ASN A 132 8.61 3.94 -12.80
C ASN A 132 8.61 2.56 -13.47
N GLU A 133 8.88 2.57 -14.78
CA GLU A 133 8.90 1.36 -15.60
C GLU A 133 10.21 0.58 -15.45
N ASP A 134 11.28 1.26 -15.01
CA ASP A 134 12.63 0.71 -14.92
C ASP A 134 12.98 0.34 -13.47
N GLY A 135 12.94 -0.96 -13.16
CA GLY A 135 13.50 -1.52 -11.92
C GLY A 135 12.52 -1.76 -10.76
N SER A 136 11.25 -1.37 -10.90
CA SER A 136 10.22 -1.57 -9.88
C SER A 136 9.28 -2.73 -10.25
N PHE A 137 9.48 -3.91 -9.64
CA PHE A 137 8.70 -5.12 -9.96
C PHE A 137 7.56 -5.35 -8.98
N TRP A 138 6.33 -5.18 -9.45
CA TRP A 138 5.13 -5.40 -8.63
C TRP A 138 4.64 -6.85 -8.75
N GLY A 139 4.20 -7.47 -7.65
CA GLY A 139 3.74 -8.87 -7.64
C GLY A 139 3.39 -9.39 -6.26
N ASP A 140 3.50 -10.70 -6.06
CA ASP A 140 3.04 -11.40 -4.84
C ASP A 140 3.77 -10.95 -3.57
N ASP A 141 5.05 -10.58 -3.67
CA ASP A 141 5.85 -10.05 -2.54
C ASP A 141 5.56 -8.58 -2.24
N ASN A 142 4.85 -7.90 -3.14
CA ASN A 142 4.56 -6.47 -3.10
C ASN A 142 3.05 -6.19 -3.14
N PRO A 143 2.24 -6.75 -2.22
CA PRO A 143 0.80 -6.55 -2.22
C PRO A 143 0.41 -5.12 -1.83
N ILE A 144 -0.77 -4.73 -2.29
CA ILE A 144 -1.38 -3.44 -2.02
C ILE A 144 -2.45 -3.62 -0.96
N ALA A 145 -2.44 -2.79 0.08
CA ALA A 145 -3.50 -2.76 1.07
C ALA A 145 -4.75 -2.09 0.48
N LEU A 146 -5.82 -2.86 0.33
CA LEU A 146 -7.13 -2.37 -0.09
C LEU A 146 -8.12 -2.61 1.05
N LEU A 147 -9.00 -1.63 1.31
CA LEU A 147 -10.18 -1.87 2.12
C LEU A 147 -11.10 -2.86 1.38
N ASN A 148 -11.60 -3.87 2.09
CA ASN A 148 -12.55 -4.80 1.53
C ASN A 148 -13.88 -4.08 1.31
N CYS A 149 -14.32 -3.99 0.07
CA CYS A 149 -15.63 -3.44 -0.27
C CYS A 149 -16.56 -4.59 -0.59
N GLN A 150 -16.91 -5.36 0.44
CA GLN A 150 -18.13 -6.13 0.39
C GLN A 150 -19.20 -5.32 1.12
N LYS A 151 -19.95 -4.53 0.34
CA LYS A 151 -21.34 -4.21 0.64
C LYS A 151 -22.15 -4.58 -0.59
#